data_AF-A0A4Y2B410-F1
#
_entry.id   AF-A0A4Y2B410-F1
#
_cell.length_a   1.000
_cell.length_b   1.000
_cell.length_c   1.000
_cell.angle_alpha   90.00
_cell.angle_beta   90.00
_cell.angle_gamma   90.00
#
_symmetry.space_group_name_H-M   'P 1'
#
loop_
_entity.id
_entity.type
_entity.pdbx_description
1 polymer ?
#
loop_
_entity_poly.entity_id
_entity_poly.type
_entity_poly.pdbx_seq_one_letter_code
_entity_poly.pdbx_strand_id
1 'polypeptide(L)'
;MFPRGENGYVINFNQVEPGTRMNQDVVSAVSFYAYRLTVRSTENCLLNYRQLLHQYLVDMYAKIEAERLLLIRLNQKKLRVDEYIHLKDAITNDSDPTNHGKLVILPSTFSGCPRNMHEYVQDATFVMEESHHYSSRTLSIQIAKKWPKM
;
A
#
# COMPACT_ATOMS: atom_id res chain seq x y z
N MET A 1 -4.08 -23.13 -7.59
CA MET A 1 -4.67 -24.48 -7.73
C MET A 1 -5.94 -24.51 -6.90
N PHE A 2 -7.12 -24.69 -7.52
CA PHE A 2 -8.40 -24.71 -6.82
C PHE A 2 -8.84 -26.17 -6.59
N PRO A 3 -9.41 -26.52 -5.43
CA PRO A 3 -9.80 -27.90 -5.11
C PRO A 3 -10.74 -28.56 -6.13
N ARG A 4 -11.47 -27.75 -6.91
CA ARG A 4 -12.43 -28.21 -7.92
C ARG A 4 -12.02 -27.91 -9.37
N GLY A 5 -10.78 -27.44 -9.61
CA GLY A 5 -10.33 -27.06 -10.96
C GLY A 5 -11.04 -25.82 -11.54
N GLU A 6 -11.69 -25.02 -10.70
CA GLU A 6 -12.39 -23.80 -11.12
C GLU A 6 -11.41 -22.75 -11.67
N ASN A 7 -11.89 -21.92 -12.59
CA ASN A 7 -11.16 -20.73 -13.02
C ASN A 7 -11.06 -19.75 -11.84
N GLY A 8 -9.86 -19.20 -11.62
CA GLY A 8 -9.60 -18.24 -10.55
C GLY A 8 -10.21 -16.87 -10.81
N TYR A 9 -9.84 -15.89 -9.99
CA TYR A 9 -10.21 -14.50 -10.25
C TYR A 9 -9.69 -14.06 -11.63
N VAL A 10 -10.57 -13.47 -12.43
CA VAL A 10 -10.27 -12.82 -13.70
C VAL A 10 -10.81 -11.39 -13.62
N ILE A 11 -10.03 -10.43 -14.09
CA ILE A 11 -10.43 -9.03 -14.18
C ILE A 11 -11.67 -8.94 -15.10
N ASN A 12 -12.73 -8.25 -14.65
CA ASN A 12 -14.09 -8.19 -15.25
C ASN A 12 -15.06 -9.32 -14.86
N PHE A 13 -15.02 -9.80 -13.62
CA PHE A 13 -16.12 -10.61 -13.08
C PHE A 13 -17.31 -9.70 -12.76
N ASN A 14 -18.49 -9.98 -13.33
CA ASN A 14 -19.70 -9.21 -13.07
C ASN A 14 -20.34 -9.65 -11.75
N GLN A 15 -20.75 -8.69 -10.91
CA GLN A 15 -21.59 -8.98 -9.75
C GLN A 15 -22.99 -9.39 -10.23
N VAL A 16 -23.46 -10.54 -9.76
CA VAL A 16 -24.84 -10.99 -10.01
C VAL A 16 -25.56 -11.01 -8.68
N GLU A 17 -26.43 -10.02 -8.44
CA GLU A 17 -27.32 -10.00 -7.29
C GLU A 17 -28.67 -10.64 -7.64
N PRO A 18 -29.23 -11.51 -6.78
CA PRO A 18 -30.55 -12.07 -6.99
C PRO A 18 -31.62 -10.99 -6.70
N GLY A 19 -32.13 -10.35 -7.76
CA GLY A 19 -33.39 -9.57 -7.71
C GLY A 19 -33.31 -8.09 -8.06
N THR A 20 -32.11 -7.51 -8.26
CA THR A 20 -31.97 -6.08 -8.62
C THR A 20 -31.31 -5.93 -9.99
N ARG A 21 -31.85 -5.02 -10.80
CA ARG A 21 -31.40 -4.69 -12.15
C ARG A 21 -29.88 -4.49 -12.20
N MET A 22 -29.21 -5.32 -13.00
CA MET A 22 -28.04 -5.06 -13.84
C MET A 22 -27.26 -3.75 -13.54
N ASN A 23 -26.61 -3.66 -12.39
CA ASN A 23 -25.43 -2.80 -12.28
C ASN A 23 -24.24 -3.70 -12.58
N GLN A 24 -23.62 -3.50 -13.73
CA GLN A 24 -22.40 -4.21 -14.16
C GLN A 24 -21.19 -3.68 -13.37
N ASP A 25 -21.28 -3.67 -12.04
CA ASP A 25 -20.15 -3.29 -11.21
C ASP A 25 -19.15 -4.45 -11.24
N VAL A 26 -17.94 -4.11 -11.69
CA VAL A 26 -16.82 -5.04 -11.76
C VAL A 26 -16.43 -5.43 -10.34
N VAL A 27 -16.47 -6.74 -10.05
CA VAL A 27 -16.06 -7.27 -8.74
C VAL A 27 -14.55 -7.07 -8.59
N SER A 28 -14.15 -6.29 -7.60
CA SER A 28 -12.74 -6.17 -7.20
C SER A 28 -12.21 -7.52 -6.70
N ALA A 29 -10.93 -7.82 -6.98
CA ALA A 29 -10.27 -9.03 -6.46
C ALA A 29 -10.46 -9.17 -4.94
N VAL A 30 -10.38 -8.06 -4.20
CA VAL A 30 -10.54 -8.06 -2.73
C VAL A 30 -11.90 -8.62 -2.33
N SER A 31 -12.98 -8.14 -2.94
CA SER A 31 -14.35 -8.58 -2.64
C SER A 31 -14.56 -10.05 -3.01
N PHE A 32 -14.05 -10.47 -4.17
CA PHE A 32 -14.14 -11.87 -4.62
C PHE A 32 -13.44 -12.83 -3.65
N TYR A 33 -12.25 -12.47 -3.20
CA TYR A 33 -11.47 -13.32 -2.32
C TYR A 33 -11.93 -13.28 -0.87
N ALA A 34 -12.37 -12.12 -0.37
CA ALA A 34 -13.02 -12.01 0.93
C ALA A 34 -14.24 -12.92 1.01
N TYR A 35 -15.10 -12.91 -0.04
CA TYR A 35 -16.26 -13.78 -0.14
C TYR A 35 -15.91 -15.28 -0.06
N ARG A 36 -14.72 -15.70 -0.50
CA ARG A 36 -14.28 -17.10 -0.43
C ARG A 36 -13.62 -17.48 0.90
N LEU A 37 -13.12 -16.50 1.66
CA LEU A 37 -12.51 -16.72 2.97
C LEU A 37 -13.53 -16.61 4.13
N THR A 38 -14.70 -16.00 3.91
CA THR A 38 -15.74 -15.91 4.95
C THR A 38 -16.22 -17.30 5.39
N VAL A 39 -16.24 -17.54 6.70
CA VAL A 39 -16.78 -18.76 7.32
C VAL A 39 -18.28 -18.86 7.04
N ARG A 40 -18.74 -19.99 6.48
CA ARG A 40 -20.14 -20.27 6.17
C ARG A 40 -20.58 -21.61 6.75
N SER A 41 -21.90 -21.79 6.86
CA SER A 41 -22.51 -23.05 7.29
C SER A 41 -22.18 -24.22 6.35
N THR A 42 -21.92 -23.93 5.07
CA THR A 42 -21.37 -24.88 4.10
C THR A 42 -19.88 -25.09 4.32
N GLU A 43 -19.38 -26.32 4.19
CA GLU A 43 -17.97 -26.65 4.37
C GLU A 43 -17.04 -25.79 3.50
N ASN A 44 -16.28 -24.90 4.14
CA ASN A 44 -15.19 -24.18 3.50
C ASN A 44 -13.94 -25.07 3.53
N CYS A 45 -13.87 -26.05 2.64
CA CYS A 45 -12.74 -26.98 2.57
C CYS A 45 -11.39 -26.25 2.50
N LEU A 46 -11.34 -25.09 1.83
CA LEU A 46 -10.17 -24.21 1.76
C LEU A 46 -9.58 -23.82 3.11
N LEU A 47 -10.42 -23.57 4.13
CA LEU A 47 -9.98 -23.17 5.48
C LEU A 47 -9.38 -24.34 6.27
N ASN A 48 -9.69 -25.58 5.89
CA ASN A 48 -9.25 -26.79 6.58
C ASN A 48 -7.86 -27.27 6.14
N TYR A 49 -7.35 -26.79 5.00
CA TYR A 49 -6.05 -27.20 4.48
C TYR A 49 -4.95 -26.22 4.89
N ARG A 50 -4.13 -26.57 5.89
CA ARG A 50 -3.07 -25.70 6.46
C ARG A 50 -2.12 -25.09 5.41
N GLN A 51 -1.24 -25.91 4.81
CA GLN A 51 -0.22 -25.42 3.87
C GLN A 51 -0.83 -24.87 2.58
N LEU A 52 -1.87 -25.53 2.08
CA LEU A 52 -2.56 -25.12 0.86
C LEU A 52 -3.26 -23.75 1.03
N LEU A 53 -3.80 -23.47 2.21
CA LEU A 53 -4.37 -22.16 2.54
C LEU A 53 -3.31 -21.06 2.54
N HIS A 54 -2.10 -21.33 3.04
CA HIS A 54 -1.02 -20.33 2.99
C HIS A 54 -0.62 -20.01 1.55
N GLN A 55 -0.43 -21.05 0.72
CA GLN A 55 -0.13 -20.84 -0.70
C GLN A 55 -1.25 -20.09 -1.42
N TYR A 56 -2.51 -20.41 -1.09
CA TYR A 56 -3.68 -19.72 -1.61
C TYR A 56 -3.74 -18.24 -1.21
N LEU A 57 -3.49 -17.93 0.07
CA LEU A 57 -3.46 -16.56 0.58
C LEU A 57 -2.35 -15.72 -0.07
N VAL A 58 -1.17 -16.31 -0.27
CA VAL A 58 -0.05 -15.63 -0.94
C VAL A 58 -0.37 -15.35 -2.41
N ASP A 59 -0.90 -16.33 -3.15
CA ASP A 59 -1.30 -16.15 -4.56
C ASP A 59 -2.43 -15.10 -4.71
N MET A 60 -3.39 -15.13 -3.78
CA MET A 60 -4.46 -14.14 -3.68
C MET A 60 -3.92 -12.73 -3.48
N TYR A 61 -3.03 -12.56 -2.49
CA TYR A 61 -2.42 -11.27 -2.19
C TYR A 61 -1.65 -10.71 -3.39
N ALA A 62 -0.85 -11.55 -4.06
CA ALA A 62 -0.13 -11.15 -5.26
C ALA A 62 -1.06 -10.65 -6.37
N LYS A 63 -2.23 -11.27 -6.57
CA LYS A 63 -3.22 -10.85 -7.56
C LYS A 63 -3.89 -9.53 -7.20
N ILE A 64 -4.26 -9.35 -5.94
CA ILE A 64 -4.82 -8.09 -5.44
C ILE A 64 -3.81 -6.96 -5.63
N GLU A 65 -2.55 -7.18 -5.26
CA GLU A 65 -1.52 -6.15 -5.37
C GLU A 65 -1.17 -5.84 -6.83
N ALA A 66 -1.19 -6.85 -7.72
CA ALA A 66 -1.03 -6.64 -9.16
C ALA A 66 -2.14 -5.76 -9.75
N GLU A 67 -3.40 -5.97 -9.37
CA GLU A 67 -4.54 -5.14 -9.79
C GLU A 67 -4.37 -3.70 -9.26
N ARG A 68 -3.96 -3.54 -8.00
CA ARG A 68 -3.69 -2.23 -7.40
C ARG A 68 -2.58 -1.48 -8.12
N LEU A 69 -1.48 -2.14 -8.44
CA LEU A 69 -0.37 -1.56 -9.20
C LEU A 69 -0.79 -1.18 -10.63
N LEU A 70 -1.61 -2.00 -11.28
CA LEU A 70 -2.18 -1.69 -12.58
C LEU A 70 -3.06 -0.43 -12.52
N LEU A 71 -3.90 -0.33 -11.48
CA LEU A 71 -4.74 0.85 -11.25
C LEU A 71 -3.90 2.11 -11.02
N ILE A 72 -2.82 2.02 -10.23
CA ILE A 72 -1.87 3.13 -10.02
C ILE A 72 -1.20 3.51 -11.34
N ARG A 73 -0.78 2.54 -12.15
CA ARG A 73 -0.13 2.76 -13.46
C ARG A 73 -1.06 3.44 -14.47
N LEU A 74 -2.34 3.07 -14.49
CA LEU A 74 -3.33 3.62 -15.43
C LEU A 74 -3.86 4.99 -14.99
N ASN A 75 -4.01 5.21 -13.67
CA ASN A 75 -4.58 6.44 -13.12
C ASN A 75 -3.55 7.46 -12.61
N GLN A 76 -2.28 7.36 -13.02
CA GLN A 76 -1.22 8.31 -12.63
C GLN A 76 -1.67 9.78 -12.73
N LYS A 77 -2.31 10.19 -13.84
CA LYS A 77 -2.78 11.58 -14.02
C LYS A 77 -3.79 12.04 -12.97
N LYS A 78 -4.65 11.14 -12.48
CA LYS A 78 -5.63 11.44 -11.42
C LYS A 78 -4.99 11.50 -10.03
N LEU A 79 -3.85 10.84 -9.82
CA LEU A 79 -3.14 10.75 -8.54
C LEU A 79 -2.29 12.00 -8.24
N ARG A 80 -2.67 13.19 -8.75
CA ARG A 80 -1.90 14.44 -8.62
C ARG A 80 -0.43 14.28 -8.99
N VAL A 81 -0.15 13.53 -10.04
CA VAL A 81 1.23 13.33 -10.52
C VAL A 81 1.89 14.65 -10.92
N ASP A 82 1.14 15.69 -11.26
CA ASP A 82 1.66 17.01 -11.64
C ASP A 82 2.54 17.67 -10.56
N GLU A 83 2.23 17.50 -9.27
CA GLU A 83 3.11 17.96 -8.18
C GLU A 83 4.43 17.16 -8.13
N TYR A 84 4.40 15.90 -8.60
CA TYR A 84 5.54 14.98 -8.63
C TYR A 84 6.29 14.96 -9.97
N ILE A 85 5.78 15.62 -11.02
CA ILE A 85 6.48 15.78 -12.31
C ILE A 85 7.76 16.58 -12.10
N HIS A 86 7.72 17.65 -11.30
CA HIS A 86 8.93 18.44 -11.00
C HIS A 86 10.01 17.62 -10.27
N LEU A 87 9.60 16.71 -9.36
CA LEU A 87 10.52 15.78 -8.68
C LEU A 87 11.09 14.75 -9.66
N LYS A 88 10.25 14.22 -10.55
CA LYS A 88 10.69 13.34 -11.64
C LYS A 88 11.71 14.05 -12.54
N ASP A 89 11.44 15.28 -12.94
CA ASP A 89 12.29 16.05 -13.85
C ASP A 89 13.64 16.38 -13.20
N ALA A 90 13.66 16.66 -11.88
CA ALA A 90 14.89 16.85 -11.12
C ALA A 90 15.76 15.58 -11.09
N ILE A 91 15.16 14.39 -10.96
CA ILE A 91 15.88 13.10 -11.00
C ILE A 91 16.30 12.73 -12.43
N THR A 92 15.47 13.07 -13.43
CA THR A 92 15.71 12.75 -14.84
C THR A 92 16.87 13.59 -15.41
N ASN A 93 17.08 14.82 -14.92
CA ASN A 93 18.20 15.67 -15.33
C ASN A 93 19.58 15.14 -14.91
N ASP A 94 19.65 14.16 -14.00
CA ASP A 94 20.90 13.59 -13.47
C ASP A 94 21.25 12.22 -14.11
N SER A 95 20.49 11.76 -15.12
CA SER A 95 20.61 10.42 -15.70
C SER A 95 20.35 10.38 -17.22
N ASP A 96 21.09 9.52 -17.94
CA ASP A 96 21.00 9.37 -19.40
C ASP A 96 19.56 9.13 -19.91
N PRO A 97 19.05 9.97 -20.84
CA PRO A 97 17.66 9.95 -21.29
C PRO A 97 17.30 8.75 -22.19
N THR A 98 18.29 7.95 -22.60
CA THR A 98 18.12 6.81 -23.53
C THR A 98 17.70 5.52 -22.84
N ASN A 99 17.69 5.47 -21.50
CA ASN A 99 17.53 4.21 -20.75
C ASN A 99 16.22 4.13 -19.95
N HIS A 100 15.29 5.08 -20.12
CA HIS A 100 14.14 5.19 -19.24
C HIS A 100 12.91 4.46 -19.80
N GLY A 101 12.57 3.33 -19.16
CA GLY A 101 11.21 2.79 -19.21
C GLY A 101 10.20 3.79 -18.62
N LYS A 102 8.90 3.61 -18.90
CA LYS A 102 7.83 4.48 -18.39
C LYS A 102 7.87 4.55 -16.86
N LEU A 103 8.37 5.66 -16.29
CA LEU A 103 8.42 5.89 -14.85
C LEU A 103 7.00 5.98 -14.28
N VAL A 104 6.64 5.05 -13.40
CA VAL A 104 5.38 5.05 -12.63
C VAL A 104 5.73 5.42 -11.20
N ILE A 105 5.14 6.49 -10.68
CA ILE A 105 5.44 6.94 -9.32
C ILE A 105 4.48 6.24 -8.35
N LEU A 106 5.03 5.39 -7.47
CA LEU A 106 4.28 4.59 -6.49
C LEU A 106 3.96 5.41 -5.24
N PRO A 107 2.71 5.47 -4.74
CA PRO A 107 2.36 6.21 -3.53
C PRO A 107 3.22 5.83 -2.32
N SER A 108 3.37 6.72 -1.34
CA SER A 108 4.12 6.41 -0.10
C SER A 108 3.49 5.31 0.75
N THR A 109 2.20 5.04 0.57
CA THR A 109 1.51 3.88 1.19
C THR A 109 2.00 2.52 0.68
N PHE A 110 2.83 2.47 -0.36
CA PHE A 110 3.44 1.23 -0.85
C PHE A 110 4.72 0.92 -0.07
N SER A 111 4.68 -0.10 0.78
CA SER A 111 5.82 -0.51 1.60
C SER A 111 7.04 -0.86 0.75
N GLY A 112 8.20 -0.33 1.13
CA GLY A 112 9.46 -0.54 0.40
C GLY A 112 9.64 0.36 -0.83
N CYS A 113 8.66 1.20 -1.18
CA CYS A 113 8.88 2.26 -2.16
C CYS A 113 9.91 3.27 -1.63
N PRO A 114 10.73 3.90 -2.51
CA PRO A 114 11.58 5.03 -2.13
C PRO A 114 10.84 6.11 -1.31
N ARG A 115 9.56 6.36 -1.59
CA ARG A 115 8.74 7.34 -0.86
C ARG A 115 8.37 6.88 0.55
N ASN A 116 7.97 5.62 0.71
CA ASN A 116 7.70 5.03 2.01
C ASN A 116 8.95 5.11 2.90
N MET A 117 10.12 4.80 2.35
CA MET A 117 11.40 4.93 3.07
C MET A 117 11.71 6.39 3.44
N HIS A 118 11.48 7.33 2.52
CA HIS A 118 11.72 8.74 2.78
C HIS A 118 10.83 9.30 3.89
N GLU A 119 9.54 8.95 3.91
CA GLU A 119 8.62 9.33 4.99
C GLU A 119 9.09 8.75 6.34
N TYR A 120 9.49 7.48 6.39
CA TYR A 120 10.03 6.89 7.62
C TYR A 120 11.31 7.59 8.11
N VAL A 121 12.18 8.01 7.19
CA VAL A 121 13.39 8.78 7.55
C VAL A 121 12.99 10.15 8.10
N GLN A 122 12.07 10.87 7.45
CA GLN A 122 11.60 12.16 7.93
C GLN A 122 10.95 12.07 9.32
N ASP A 123 10.10 11.07 9.54
CA ASP A 123 9.44 10.82 10.82
C ASP A 123 10.46 10.49 11.92
N ALA A 124 11.43 9.63 11.63
CA ALA A 124 12.51 9.32 12.57
C ALA A 124 13.34 10.57 12.91
N THR A 125 13.68 11.41 11.92
CA THR A 125 14.42 12.65 12.17
C THR A 125 13.63 13.64 13.02
N PHE A 126 12.32 13.74 12.80
CA PHE A 126 11.43 14.60 13.58
C PHE A 126 11.37 14.16 15.05
N VAL A 127 11.17 12.86 15.30
CA VAL A 127 11.13 12.29 16.66
C VAL A 127 12.47 12.48 17.38
N MET A 128 13.60 12.33 16.67
CA MET A 128 14.92 12.59 17.22
C MET A 128 15.10 14.06 17.61
N GLU A 129 14.73 14.99 16.73
CA GLU A 129 14.82 16.42 16.99
C GLU A 129 13.94 16.87 18.16
N GLU A 130 12.71 16.35 18.24
CA GLU A 130 11.80 16.62 19.35
C GLU A 130 12.37 16.12 20.69
N SER A 131 12.98 14.93 20.69
CA SER A 131 13.63 14.35 21.87
C SER A 131 14.85 15.17 22.31
N HIS A 132 15.67 15.64 21.38
CA HIS A 132 16.80 16.53 21.66
C HIS A 132 16.34 17.86 22.24
N HIS A 133 15.30 18.47 21.66
CA HIS A 133 14.73 19.72 22.14
C HIS A 133 14.14 19.60 23.55
N TYR A 134 13.45 18.49 23.83
CA TYR A 134 12.92 18.20 25.17
C TYR A 134 14.03 18.02 26.20
N SER A 135 15.10 17.28 25.85
CA SER A 135 16.27 17.11 26.72
C SER A 135 16.99 18.44 26.98
N SER A 136 17.21 19.27 25.96
CA SER A 136 17.83 20.59 26.11
C SER A 136 16.99 21.54 26.96
N ARG A 137 15.66 21.53 26.82
CA ARG A 137 14.74 22.34 27.65
C ARG A 137 14.76 21.91 29.11
N THR A 138 14.72 20.61 29.37
CA THR A 138 14.72 20.07 30.75
C THR A 138 16.04 20.37 31.48
N LEU A 139 17.18 20.20 30.81
CA LEU A 139 18.50 20.58 31.33
C LEU A 139 18.58 22.09 31.61
N SER A 140 18.08 22.93 30.71
CA SER A 140 18.05 24.38 30.88
C SER A 140 17.23 24.82 32.10
N ILE A 141 16.07 24.20 32.33
CA ILE A 141 15.21 24.47 33.49
C ILE A 141 15.87 24.00 34.79
N GLN A 142 16.54 22.85 34.79
CA GLN A 142 17.27 22.36 35.97
C GLN A 142 18.44 23.27 36.35
N ILE A 143 19.21 23.73 35.37
CA ILE A 143 20.32 24.67 35.59
C ILE A 143 19.78 26.02 36.10
N ALA A 144 18.71 26.54 35.51
CA ALA A 144 18.07 27.79 35.94
C ALA A 144 17.48 27.72 37.37
N LYS A 145 16.96 26.56 37.80
CA LYS A 145 16.50 26.35 39.18
C LYS A 145 17.64 26.24 40.19
N LYS A 146 18.81 25.76 39.76
CA LYS A 146 19.97 25.53 40.65
C LYS A 146 20.68 26.82 41.07
N TRP A 147 20.49 27.91 40.33
CA TRP A 147 21.07 29.22 40.64
C TRP A 147 19.95 30.26 40.81
N PRO A 148 19.59 30.66 42.04
CA PRO A 148 18.75 31.81 42.23
C PRO A 148 19.50 33.06 41.80
N LYS A 149 18.83 33.97 41.08
CA LYS A 149 19.38 35.29 40.76
C LYS A 149 19.67 36.02 42.08
N MET A 150 20.94 36.35 42.32
CA MET A 150 21.37 37.26 43.39
C MET A 150 20.85 38.68 43.15
#